data_AF-A0A2V7GWE7-F1
#
_entry.id   AF-A0A2V7GWE7-F1
#
_cell.length_a   1.000
_cell.length_b   1.000
_cell.length_c   1.000
_cell.angle_alpha   90.00
_cell.angle_beta   90.00
_cell.angle_gamma   90.00
#
_symmetry.space_group_name_H-M   'P 1'
#
loop_
_entity.id
_entity.type
_entity.pdbx_description
1 polymer ?
#
loop_
_entity_poly.entity_id
_entity_poly.type
_entity_poly.pdbx_seq_one_letter_code
_entity_poly.pdbx_strand_id
1 'polypeptide(L)'
;MAYQAEISRKNPGCFLFLVDQSESMEDTFGGGEAGRRKADELATILNKLIHNLCIRCAKSDSIYDYFHVGVLGYSEASCKPALGGELSGRSLVPISELASKPLRIEDRVKKSDDGAGGVVDQTV
;
A
#
# COMPACT_ATOMS: atom_id res chain seq x y z
N MET A 1 -20.46 -18.69 14.00
CA MET A 1 -19.14 -18.99 14.59
C MET A 1 -18.12 -18.09 13.94
N ALA A 2 -17.17 -17.54 14.70
CA ALA A 2 -16.09 -16.72 14.15
C ALA A 2 -15.02 -17.61 13.50
N TYR A 3 -14.33 -17.09 12.49
CA TYR A 3 -13.20 -17.78 11.86
C TYR A 3 -12.04 -17.93 12.85
N GLN A 4 -11.54 -19.15 13.05
CA GLN A 4 -10.49 -19.47 14.02
C GLN A 4 -9.20 -20.05 13.40
N ALA A 5 -9.12 -20.12 12.06
CA ALA A 5 -7.92 -20.68 11.46
C ALA A 5 -6.73 -19.73 11.67
N GLU A 6 -5.62 -20.30 12.11
CA GLU A 6 -4.37 -19.56 12.27
C GLU A 6 -3.82 -19.16 10.90
N ILE A 7 -3.34 -17.92 10.81
CA ILE A 7 -2.67 -17.41 9.62
C ILE A 7 -1.37 -18.18 9.43
N SER A 8 -1.26 -18.87 8.30
CA SER A 8 -0.08 -19.66 7.94
C SER A 8 0.10 -19.67 6.43
N ARG A 9 1.21 -20.23 5.94
CA ARG A 9 1.42 -20.39 4.48
C ARG A 9 0.40 -21.32 3.82
N LYS A 10 -0.25 -22.21 4.59
CA LYS A 10 -1.32 -23.08 4.10
C LYS A 10 -2.69 -22.39 4.16
N ASN A 11 -2.85 -21.45 5.08
CA ASN A 11 -4.06 -20.65 5.28
C ASN A 11 -3.67 -19.15 5.27
N PRO A 12 -3.35 -18.58 4.10
CA PRO A 12 -2.95 -17.19 4.03
C PRO A 12 -4.12 -16.28 4.43
N GLY A 13 -3.82 -15.25 5.21
CA GLY A 13 -4.77 -14.18 5.50
C GLY A 13 -5.05 -13.35 4.26
N CYS A 14 -6.23 -12.74 4.19
CA CYS A 14 -6.62 -11.87 3.07
C CYS A 14 -6.73 -10.43 3.54
N PHE A 15 -5.95 -9.54 2.92
CA PHE A 15 -6.12 -8.09 3.03
C PHE A 15 -6.77 -7.57 1.76
N LEU A 16 -7.97 -7.02 1.87
CA LEU A 16 -8.65 -6.37 0.75
C LEU A 16 -8.74 -4.87 1.02
N PHE A 17 -8.10 -4.09 0.17
CA PHE A 17 -8.17 -2.63 0.18
C PHE A 17 -9.19 -2.18 -0.86
N LEU A 18 -10.22 -1.48 -0.40
CA LEU A 18 -11.21 -0.84 -1.25
C LEU A 18 -10.89 0.66 -1.29
N VAL A 19 -10.50 1.15 -2.46
CA VAL A 19 -9.97 2.50 -2.68
C VAL A 19 -11.03 3.33 -3.39
N ASP A 20 -11.43 4.43 -2.77
CA ASP A 20 -12.33 5.41 -3.39
C ASP A 20 -11.61 6.14 -4.53
N GLN A 21 -12.23 6.17 -5.71
CA GLN A 21 -11.77 6.89 -6.91
C GLN A 21 -12.84 7.88 -7.41
N SER A 22 -13.69 8.39 -6.52
CA SER A 22 -14.62 9.48 -6.81
C SER A 22 -13.90 10.80 -7.09
N GLU A 23 -14.59 11.71 -7.77
CA GLU A 23 -14.07 13.05 -8.11
C GLU A 23 -13.57 13.82 -6.87
N SER A 24 -14.22 13.64 -5.71
CA SER A 24 -13.82 14.28 -4.45
C SER A 24 -12.41 13.92 -3.96
N MET A 25 -11.82 12.85 -4.51
CA MET A 25 -10.45 12.44 -4.20
C MET A 25 -9.40 13.31 -4.91
N GLU A 26 -9.82 14.10 -5.91
CA GLU A 26 -8.98 15.14 -6.52
C GLU A 26 -8.85 16.38 -5.65
N ASP A 27 -9.77 16.59 -4.71
CA ASP A 27 -9.70 17.72 -3.78
C ASP A 27 -8.45 17.65 -2.90
N THR A 28 -7.97 18.82 -2.47
CA THR A 28 -6.88 18.92 -1.50
C THR A 28 -7.30 18.44 -0.11
N PHE A 29 -6.39 17.79 0.61
CA PHE A 29 -6.62 17.42 2.01
C PHE A 29 -6.51 18.65 2.93
N GLY A 30 -7.61 19.01 3.63
CA GLY A 30 -7.58 19.99 4.72
C GLY A 30 -7.37 21.47 4.35
N GLY A 31 -7.48 21.85 3.07
CA GLY A 31 -7.43 23.26 2.64
C GLY A 31 -6.09 23.99 2.83
N GLY A 32 -5.00 23.27 3.14
CA GLY A 32 -3.68 23.84 3.46
C GLY A 32 -2.71 23.97 2.28
N GLU A 33 -1.71 24.85 2.44
CA GLU A 33 -0.76 25.41 1.45
C GLU A 33 0.04 24.41 0.59
N ALA A 34 0.04 23.11 0.89
CA ALA A 34 0.82 22.11 0.16
C ALA A 34 0.11 21.54 -1.09
N GLY A 35 -1.18 21.83 -1.31
CA GLY A 35 -1.89 21.51 -2.55
C GLY A 35 -1.99 20.02 -2.92
N ARG A 36 -1.71 19.10 -1.99
CA ARG A 36 -1.74 17.66 -2.28
C ARG A 36 -3.16 17.11 -2.25
N ARG A 37 -3.50 16.33 -3.28
CA ARG A 37 -4.82 15.73 -3.43
C ARG A 37 -4.99 14.59 -2.43
N LYS A 38 -6.22 14.36 -1.97
CA LYS A 38 -6.54 13.22 -1.08
C LYS A 38 -6.09 11.90 -1.68
N ALA A 39 -6.24 11.72 -2.99
CA ALA A 39 -5.78 10.54 -3.73
C ALA A 39 -4.28 10.29 -3.59
N ASP A 40 -3.45 11.34 -3.69
CA ASP A 40 -1.99 11.21 -3.65
C ASP A 40 -1.50 10.80 -2.25
N GLU A 41 -2.12 11.35 -1.20
CA GLU A 41 -1.82 10.96 0.19
C GLU A 41 -2.35 9.55 0.52
N LEU A 42 -3.54 9.19 0.05
CA LEU A 42 -4.06 7.82 0.21
C LEU A 42 -3.16 6.80 -0.46
N ALA A 43 -2.73 7.06 -1.71
CA ALA A 43 -1.80 6.20 -2.42
C ALA A 43 -0.46 6.07 -1.67
N THR A 44 0.04 7.17 -1.11
CA THR A 44 1.27 7.16 -0.29
C THR A 44 1.13 6.28 0.95
N ILE A 45 0.02 6.41 1.69
CA ILE A 45 -0.24 5.61 2.89
C ILE A 45 -0.43 4.14 2.53
N LEU A 46 -1.19 3.84 1.49
CA LEU A 46 -1.45 2.47 1.03
C LEU A 46 -0.14 1.78 0.60
N ASN A 47 0.70 2.48 -0.18
CA ASN A 47 2.00 1.94 -0.59
C ASN A 47 2.91 1.66 0.61
N LYS A 48 2.95 2.56 1.61
CA LYS A 48 3.68 2.32 2.86
C LYS A 48 3.14 1.13 3.63
N LEU A 49 1.82 0.96 3.69
CA LEU A 49 1.19 -0.17 4.37
C LEU A 49 1.55 -1.50 3.69
N ILE A 50 1.43 -1.57 2.36
CA ILE A 50 1.80 -2.75 1.57
C ILE A 50 3.28 -3.07 1.76
N HIS A 51 4.16 -2.06 1.69
CA HIS A 51 5.59 -2.23 1.94
C HIS A 51 5.87 -2.81 3.34
N ASN A 52 5.21 -2.29 4.38
CA ASN A 52 5.31 -2.83 5.74
C ASN A 52 4.80 -4.28 5.84
N LEU A 53 3.75 -4.65 5.09
CA LEU A 53 3.29 -6.03 5.01
C LEU A 53 4.35 -6.94 4.36
N CYS A 54 4.98 -6.49 3.26
CA CYS A 54 6.07 -7.21 2.63
C CYS A 54 7.24 -7.45 3.60
N ILE A 55 7.66 -6.42 4.36
CA ILE A 55 8.73 -6.55 5.36
C ILE A 55 8.37 -7.56 6.45
N ARG A 56 7.13 -7.54 6.97
CA ARG A 56 6.69 -8.50 7.99
C ARG A 56 6.71 -9.96 7.49
N CYS A 57 6.54 -10.15 6.19
CA CYS A 57 6.58 -11.45 5.53
C CYS A 57 7.98 -11.88 5.09
N ALA A 58 8.97 -10.98 5.13
CA ALA A 58 10.35 -11.29 4.80
C ALA A 58 10.98 -12.14 5.92
N LYS A 59 11.48 -13.32 5.55
CA LYS A 59 12.14 -14.29 6.42
C LYS A 59 13.44 -14.74 5.76
N SER A 60 14.56 -14.31 6.33
CA SER A 60 15.91 -14.56 5.80
C SER A 60 16.02 -14.10 4.34
N ASP A 61 16.00 -15.04 3.39
CA ASP A 61 16.20 -14.80 1.95
C ASP A 61 14.91 -14.90 1.12
N SER A 62 13.76 -15.07 1.77
CA SER A 62 12.50 -15.29 1.05
C SER A 62 11.33 -14.57 1.71
N ILE A 63 10.33 -14.23 0.89
CA ILE A 63 9.07 -13.65 1.35
C ILE A 63 8.06 -14.78 1.44
N TYR A 64 7.54 -15.02 2.63
CA TYR A 64 6.53 -16.04 2.85
C TYR A 64 5.14 -15.48 2.62
N ASP A 65 4.36 -16.17 1.78
CA ASP A 65 2.97 -15.83 1.49
C ASP A 65 2.04 -16.17 2.67
N TYR A 66 2.20 -15.43 3.76
CA TYR A 66 1.25 -15.40 4.87
C TYR A 66 0.01 -14.59 4.54
N PHE A 67 0.10 -13.69 3.55
CA PHE A 67 -0.97 -12.80 3.17
C PHE A 67 -1.16 -12.79 1.66
N HIS A 68 -2.42 -12.76 1.25
CA HIS A 68 -2.85 -12.33 -0.06
C HIS A 68 -3.43 -10.94 0.06
N VAL A 69 -3.09 -10.08 -0.90
CA VAL A 69 -3.50 -8.68 -0.92
C VAL A 69 -4.29 -8.41 -2.19
N GLY A 70 -5.45 -7.78 -2.04
CA GLY A 70 -6.25 -7.28 -3.14
C GLY A 70 -6.41 -5.77 -3.01
N VAL A 71 -6.32 -5.05 -4.13
CA VAL A 71 -6.59 -3.61 -4.17
C VAL A 71 -7.62 -3.38 -5.26
N LEU A 72 -8.80 -2.89 -4.86
CA LEU A 72 -9.92 -2.61 -5.74
C LEU A 72 -10.24 -1.12 -5.69
N GLY A 73 -10.21 -0.45 -6.84
CA GLY A 73 -10.70 0.91 -6.98
C GLY A 73 -12.19 0.89 -7.27
N TYR A 74 -12.99 1.66 -6.54
CA TYR A 74 -14.40 1.84 -6.82
C TYR A 74 -14.73 3.30 -7.15
N SER A 75 -15.73 3.46 -8.01
CA SER A 75 -16.35 4.70 -8.42
C SER A 75 -17.83 4.44 -8.68
N GLU A 76 -18.60 5.47 -9.00
CA GLU A 76 -20.01 5.32 -9.39
C GLU A 76 -20.18 4.38 -10.61
N ALA A 77 -19.21 4.38 -11.53
CA ALA A 77 -19.32 3.65 -12.79
C ALA A 77 -18.77 2.21 -12.73
N SER A 78 -17.81 1.92 -11.83
CA SER A 78 -17.19 0.58 -11.78
C SER A 78 -16.39 0.30 -10.50
N CYS A 79 -16.20 -0.99 -10.23
CA CYS A 79 -15.24 -1.50 -9.26
C CYS A 79 -14.27 -2.44 -9.98
N LYS A 80 -12.97 -2.10 -9.99
CA LYS A 80 -11.94 -2.82 -10.75
C LYS A 80 -10.65 -2.97 -9.95
N PRO A 81 -9.81 -3.98 -10.26
CA PRO A 81 -8.46 -4.08 -9.72
C PRO A 81 -7.67 -2.79 -9.97
N ALA A 82 -7.03 -2.27 -8.93
CA ALA A 82 -6.26 -1.04 -8.97
C ALA A 82 -4.73 -1.26 -8.96
N LEU A 83 -4.28 -2.51 -8.91
CA LEU A 83 -2.87 -2.84 -9.12
C LEU A 83 -2.48 -2.59 -10.58
N GLY A 84 -1.28 -2.04 -10.80
CA GLY A 84 -0.74 -1.75 -12.13
C GLY A 84 0.39 -2.70 -12.55
N GLY A 85 0.96 -2.45 -13.73
CA GLY A 85 2.13 -3.19 -14.22
C GLY A 85 1.81 -4.66 -14.50
N GLU A 86 2.74 -5.56 -14.12
CA GLU A 86 2.56 -7.02 -14.28
C GLU A 86 1.40 -7.60 -13.47
N LEU A 87 0.92 -6.87 -12.46
CA LEU A 87 -0.20 -7.28 -11.61
C LEU A 87 -1.53 -6.67 -12.05
N SER A 88 -1.56 -5.98 -13.19
CA SER A 88 -2.77 -5.36 -13.73
C SER A 88 -3.87 -6.39 -13.99
N GLY A 89 -5.11 -6.03 -13.62
CA GLY A 89 -6.28 -6.88 -13.77
C GLY A 89 -6.39 -8.02 -12.73
N ARG A 90 -5.42 -8.19 -11.84
CA ARG A 90 -5.49 -9.20 -10.77
C ARG A 90 -6.19 -8.65 -9.53
N SER A 91 -7.29 -9.27 -9.14
CA SER A 91 -8.05 -8.88 -7.93
C SER A 91 -7.36 -9.26 -6.63
N LEU A 92 -6.56 -10.33 -6.63
CA LEU A 92 -5.88 -10.84 -5.45
C LEU A 92 -4.51 -11.42 -5.84
N VAL A 93 -3.48 -11.00 -5.12
CA VAL A 93 -2.08 -11.37 -5.37
C VAL A 93 -1.39 -11.81 -4.07
N PRO A 94 -0.48 -12.80 -4.12
CA PRO A 94 0.38 -13.11 -2.98
C PRO A 94 1.32 -11.95 -2.65
N ILE A 95 1.64 -11.78 -1.36
CA ILE A 95 2.54 -10.70 -0.91
C ILE A 95 3.95 -10.81 -1.52
N SER A 96 4.44 -12.03 -1.81
CA SER A 96 5.71 -12.25 -2.50
C SER A 96 5.72 -11.67 -3.92
N GLU A 97 4.60 -11.74 -4.64
CA GLU A 97 4.46 -11.15 -5.98
C GLU A 97 4.44 -9.62 -5.90
N LEU A 98 3.76 -9.03 -4.90
CA LEU A 98 3.77 -7.58 -4.69
C LEU A 98 5.17 -7.05 -4.39
N ALA A 99 5.95 -7.80 -3.62
CA ALA A 99 7.30 -7.42 -3.28
C ALA A 99 8.29 -7.58 -4.44
N SER A 100 8.09 -8.58 -5.31
CA SER A 100 8.99 -8.85 -6.45
C SER A 100 8.65 -8.03 -7.70
N LYS A 101 7.40 -7.56 -7.83
CA LYS A 101 6.90 -6.83 -9.01
C LYS A 101 6.33 -5.46 -8.64
N PRO A 102 7.12 -4.55 -8.04
CA PRO A 102 6.64 -3.21 -7.73
C PRO A 102 6.40 -2.42 -9.02
N LEU A 103 5.29 -1.68 -9.07
CA LEU A 103 4.97 -0.80 -10.21
C LEU A 103 6.01 0.32 -10.37
N ARG A 104 6.50 0.84 -9.24
CA ARG A 104 7.53 1.88 -9.16
C ARG A 104 8.28 1.73 -7.85
N ILE A 105 9.59 1.93 -7.89
CA ILE A 105 10.42 2.10 -6.70
C ILE A 105 10.54 3.60 -6.44
N GLU A 106 10.19 4.03 -5.23
CA GLU A 106 10.31 5.43 -4.80
C GLU A 106 11.33 5.52 -3.66
N ASP A 107 12.43 6.22 -3.88
CA ASP A 107 13.34 6.62 -2.81
C ASP A 107 12.80 7.91 -2.18
N ARG A 108 12.42 7.89 -0.90
CA ARG A 108 11.91 9.08 -0.22
C ARG A 108 12.82 9.48 0.92
N VAL A 109 13.43 10.65 0.79
CA VAL A 109 14.15 11.28 1.88
C VAL A 109 13.13 11.83 2.88
N LYS A 110 13.02 11.19 4.04
CA LYS A 110 12.27 11.69 5.18
C LYS A 110 13.13 12.73 5.88
N LYS A 111 12.70 13.98 5.83
CA LYS A 111 13.25 15.05 6.67
C LYS A 111 12.79 14.83 8.11
N SER A 112 13.71 14.40 8.96
CA SER A 112 13.52 14.22 10.40
C SER A 112 14.02 15.48 11.12
N ASP A 113 13.23 16.03 12.03
CA ASP A 113 13.69 17.12 12.91
C ASP A 113 14.76 16.57 13.85
N ASP A 114 15.92 17.23 13.93
CA ASP A 114 17.08 16.80 14.72
C ASP A 114 16.92 17.06 16.22
N GLY A 115 15.80 17.66 16.64
CA GLY A 115 15.53 17.99 18.03
C GLY A 115 16.36 19.16 18.57
N ALA A 116 17.14 19.83 17.71
CA ALA A 116 17.95 21.02 17.98
C ALA A 116 17.60 22.20 17.05
N GLY A 117 16.58 22.07 16.20
CA GLY A 117 16.12 23.10 15.26
C GLY A 117 16.72 22.99 13.85
N GLY A 118 17.37 21.87 13.53
CA GLY A 118 17.84 21.51 12.19
C GLY A 118 17.05 20.34 11.60
N VAL A 119 17.17 20.18 10.28
CA VAL A 119 16.46 19.13 9.53
C VAL A 119 17.50 18.12 9.05
N VAL A 120 17.42 16.86 9.50
CA VAL A 120 18.25 15.77 9.00
C VAL A 120 17.53 15.06 7.86
N ASP A 121 18.16 15.01 6.70
CA ASP A 121 17.73 14.19 5.59
C ASP A 121 18.01 12.71 5.91
N GLN A 122 16.96 11.93 6.16
CA GLN A 122 17.05 10.48 6.34
C GLN A 122 16.49 9.78 5.10
N THR A 123 17.33 9.09 4.34
CA THR A 123 16.89 8.24 3.23
C THR A 123 16.04 7.10 3.77
N VAL A 124 14.82 6.91 3.25
CA VAL A 124 13.90 5.82 3.60
C VAL A 124 13.40 5.12 2.34
#